data_AF-A0A2N6D7F1-F1
#
_entry.id   AF-A0A2N6D7F1-F1
#
_cell.length_a   1.000
_cell.length_b   1.000
_cell.length_c   1.000
_cell.angle_alpha   90.00
_cell.angle_beta   90.00
_cell.angle_gamma   90.00
#
_symmetry.space_group_name_H-M   'P 1'
#
loop_
_entity.id
_entity.type
_entity.pdbx_description
1 polymer ?
#
loop_
_entity_poly.entity_id
_entity_poly.type
_entity_poly.pdbx_seq_one_letter_code
_entity_poly.pdbx_strand_id
1 'polypeptide(L)'
;MKKKLLISTAAFAILFIFFFWMMFPYGNIVKMGISRAAKDAGINISYDLVDSGPFSTKFSDLEVNGVTVGDLTASYSPISLLTRNISISSKGLITCEAEISPSNVEFTAQISPEIINSYAKGKALLSSPLAVEGTGNPQGNTALIKASTDKIEVESPIGMLPFEKMNAEISIKGYDITINKLTSNYDMNLDLKGVLKINNKNMESSVVNINGTADVFGQKKNMKIIGRFSNLQTSIN
;
A
#
# COMPACT_ATOMS: atom_id res chain seq x y z
N MET A 1 18.30 56.12 -11.09
CA MET A 1 19.15 54.94 -10.77
C MET A 1 18.44 53.91 -9.90
N LYS A 2 17.82 54.28 -8.77
CA LYS A 2 17.17 53.31 -7.84
C LYS A 2 16.16 52.35 -8.49
N LYS A 3 15.27 52.84 -9.36
CA LYS A 3 14.29 51.99 -10.08
C LYS A 3 14.93 50.96 -11.03
N LYS A 4 15.98 51.34 -11.76
CA LYS A 4 16.72 50.42 -12.66
C LYS A 4 17.46 49.34 -11.89
N LEU A 5 18.08 49.71 -10.75
CA LEU A 5 18.72 48.75 -9.85
C LEU A 5 17.69 47.76 -9.30
N LEU A 6 16.54 48.25 -8.81
CA LEU A 6 15.48 47.41 -8.24
C LEU A 6 14.87 46.45 -9.27
N ILE A 7 14.63 46.91 -10.50
CA ILE A 7 14.17 46.06 -11.61
C ILE A 7 15.23 45.02 -12.00
N SER A 8 16.51 45.39 -12.05
CA SER A 8 17.59 44.47 -12.41
C SER A 8 17.82 43.40 -11.34
N THR A 9 17.74 43.78 -10.06
CA THR A 9 17.80 42.84 -8.94
C THR A 9 16.60 41.89 -8.95
N ALA A 10 15.39 42.39 -9.22
CA ALA A 10 14.21 41.55 -9.33
C ALA A 10 14.30 40.58 -10.52
N ALA A 11 14.74 41.06 -11.69
CA ALA A 11 14.96 40.21 -12.86
C ALA A 11 16.03 39.15 -12.62
N PHE A 12 17.14 39.51 -11.97
CA PHE A 12 18.18 38.56 -11.56
C PHE A 12 17.63 37.51 -10.58
N ALA A 13 16.86 37.90 -9.57
CA ALA A 13 16.28 36.97 -8.61
C ALA A 13 15.31 35.98 -9.28
N ILE A 14 14.46 36.46 -10.21
CA ILE A 14 13.53 35.61 -10.97
C ILE A 14 14.31 34.63 -11.85
N LEU A 15 15.30 35.11 -12.61
CA LEU A 15 16.13 34.26 -13.45
C LEU A 15 16.92 33.26 -12.61
N PHE A 16 17.49 33.67 -11.48
CA PHE A 16 18.21 32.79 -10.57
C PHE A 16 17.30 31.68 -10.02
N ILE A 17 16.08 32.01 -9.57
CA ILE A 17 15.09 31.04 -9.12
C ILE A 17 14.73 30.08 -10.27
N PHE A 18 14.48 30.61 -11.48
CA PHE A 18 14.14 29.82 -12.66
C PHE A 18 15.27 28.86 -13.06
N PHE A 19 16.52 29.34 -13.11
CA PHE A 19 17.70 28.52 -13.40
C PHE A 19 17.96 27.49 -12.31
N PHE A 20 17.83 27.88 -11.03
CA PHE A 20 17.96 26.96 -9.92
C PHE A 20 16.93 25.83 -10.02
N TRP A 21 15.70 26.14 -10.44
CA TRP A 21 14.67 25.14 -10.69
C TRP A 21 15.05 24.25 -11.88
N MET A 22 15.39 24.79 -13.05
CA MET A 22 15.76 23.96 -14.21
C MET A 22 16.98 23.07 -13.98
N MET A 23 17.97 23.54 -13.21
CA MET A 23 19.21 22.82 -12.91
C MET A 23 19.07 21.84 -11.73
N PHE A 24 17.93 21.84 -11.03
CA PHE A 24 17.75 21.00 -9.85
C PHE A 24 17.69 19.52 -10.25
N PRO A 25 18.45 18.63 -9.59
CA PRO A 25 18.54 17.22 -10.00
C PRO A 25 17.33 16.40 -9.49
N TYR A 26 16.13 16.75 -9.94
CA TYR A 26 14.85 16.19 -9.49
C TYR A 26 14.85 14.65 -9.51
N GLY A 27 15.21 14.07 -10.65
CA GLY A 27 15.20 12.61 -10.82
C GLY A 27 16.11 11.88 -9.85
N ASN A 28 17.28 12.43 -9.53
CA ASN A 28 18.21 11.81 -8.57
C ASN A 28 17.63 11.82 -7.15
N ILE A 29 16.94 12.89 -6.76
CA ILE A 29 16.32 13.01 -5.43
C ILE A 29 15.18 12.01 -5.28
N VAL A 30 14.28 11.93 -6.28
CA VAL A 30 13.15 10.99 -6.22
C VAL A 30 13.64 9.54 -6.29
N LYS A 31 14.58 9.21 -7.19
CA LYS A 31 15.21 7.88 -7.27
C LYS A 31 15.85 7.47 -5.94
N MET A 32 16.58 8.38 -5.30
CA MET A 32 17.20 8.12 -4.00
C MET A 32 16.16 7.87 -2.91
N GLY A 33 15.06 8.64 -2.90
CA GLY A 33 13.93 8.44 -2.00
C GLY A 33 13.30 7.06 -2.14
N ILE A 34 12.96 6.66 -3.37
CA ILE A 34 12.37 5.34 -3.67
C ILE A 34 13.34 4.22 -3.32
N SER A 35 14.62 4.33 -3.74
CA SER A 35 15.63 3.31 -3.45
C SER A 35 15.84 3.11 -1.95
N ARG A 36 15.84 4.20 -1.17
CA ARG A 36 15.94 4.14 0.28
C ARG A 36 14.70 3.48 0.90
N ALA A 37 13.51 3.89 0.49
CA ALA A 37 12.26 3.29 0.97
C ALA A 37 12.19 1.78 0.65
N ALA A 38 12.58 1.40 -0.56
CA ALA A 38 12.65 0.01 -1.00
C ALA A 38 13.63 -0.81 -0.13
N LYS A 39 14.83 -0.27 0.11
CA LYS A 39 15.83 -0.90 0.98
C LYS A 39 15.35 -1.05 2.42
N ASP A 40 14.75 -0.01 2.98
CA ASP A 40 14.22 -0.02 4.35
C ASP A 40 13.06 -1.03 4.50
N ALA A 41 12.25 -1.21 3.44
CA ALA A 41 11.17 -2.18 3.38
C ALA A 41 11.62 -3.60 2.99
N GLY A 42 12.87 -3.80 2.55
CA GLY A 42 13.36 -5.08 2.05
C GLY A 42 12.72 -5.50 0.72
N ILE A 43 12.31 -4.54 -0.10
CA ILE A 43 11.62 -4.74 -1.37
C ILE A 43 12.58 -4.45 -2.52
N ASN A 44 12.55 -5.28 -3.56
CA ASN A 44 13.25 -5.02 -4.82
C ASN A 44 12.31 -4.26 -5.77
N ILE A 45 12.79 -3.15 -6.34
CA ILE A 45 12.04 -2.33 -7.29
C ILE A 45 12.88 -2.19 -8.57
N SER A 46 12.31 -2.56 -9.71
CA SER A 46 12.87 -2.34 -11.05
C SER A 46 11.93 -1.46 -11.88
N TYR A 47 12.50 -0.77 -12.86
CA TYR A 47 11.79 0.08 -13.82
C TYR A 47 12.68 0.29 -15.05
N ASP A 48 12.06 0.46 -16.22
CA ASP A 48 12.78 0.55 -17.49
C ASP A 48 13.17 1.99 -17.83
N LEU A 49 12.24 2.93 -17.61
CA LEU A 49 12.42 4.33 -17.96
C LEU A 49 12.07 5.24 -16.77
N VAL A 50 12.86 6.30 -16.61
CA VAL A 50 12.55 7.40 -15.70
C VAL A 50 12.60 8.71 -16.45
N ASP A 51 11.44 9.37 -16.52
CA ASP A 51 11.30 10.73 -17.04
C ASP A 51 11.07 11.69 -15.87
N SER A 52 11.97 12.65 -15.68
CA SER A 52 11.97 13.56 -14.52
C SER A 52 11.93 15.01 -14.97
N GLY A 53 10.90 15.71 -14.52
CA GLY A 53 10.72 17.15 -14.70
C GLY A 53 10.65 17.91 -13.37
N PRO A 54 10.46 19.24 -13.45
CA PRO A 54 10.39 20.10 -12.26
C PRO A 54 9.15 19.88 -11.40
N PHE A 55 8.12 19.22 -11.95
CA PHE A 55 6.85 19.01 -11.27
C PHE A 55 6.43 17.54 -11.12
N SER A 56 7.14 16.63 -11.77
CA SER A 56 6.83 15.22 -11.67
C SER A 56 8.02 14.36 -12.09
N THR A 57 8.05 13.13 -11.58
CA THR A 57 8.89 12.06 -12.10
C THR A 57 7.99 10.86 -12.41
N LYS A 58 8.04 10.38 -13.65
CA LYS A 58 7.37 9.17 -14.10
C LYS A 58 8.37 8.01 -14.16
N PHE A 59 8.00 6.88 -13.55
CA PHE A 59 8.64 5.59 -13.68
C PHE A 59 7.73 4.71 -14.53
N SER A 60 8.25 4.20 -15.65
CA SER A 60 7.49 3.29 -16.51
C SER A 60 7.91 1.85 -16.29
N ASP A 61 6.91 0.96 -16.45
CA ASP A 61 7.05 -0.49 -16.28
C ASP A 61 7.65 -0.85 -14.91
N LEU A 62 7.10 -0.24 -13.86
CA LEU A 62 7.52 -0.51 -12.49
C LEU A 62 7.21 -1.96 -12.12
N GLU A 63 8.21 -2.67 -11.64
CA GLU A 63 8.06 -3.99 -11.04
C GLU A 63 8.49 -3.97 -9.58
N VAL A 64 7.71 -4.65 -8.75
CA VAL A 64 7.96 -4.79 -7.31
C VAL A 64 8.08 -6.27 -7.00
N ASN A 65 9.26 -6.70 -6.58
CA ASN A 65 9.60 -8.11 -6.34
C ASN A 65 9.25 -9.03 -7.54
N GLY A 66 9.43 -8.54 -8.77
CA GLY A 66 9.12 -9.26 -10.00
C GLY A 66 7.63 -9.28 -10.40
N VAL A 67 6.78 -8.51 -9.72
CA VAL A 67 5.38 -8.30 -10.12
C VAL A 67 5.24 -6.94 -10.79
N THR A 68 4.79 -6.93 -12.04
CA THR A 68 4.51 -5.71 -12.80
C THR A 68 3.36 -4.95 -12.17
N VAL A 69 3.62 -3.72 -11.73
CA VAL A 69 2.66 -2.81 -11.12
C VAL A 69 2.06 -1.87 -12.17
N GLY A 70 2.90 -1.42 -13.11
CA GLY A 70 2.54 -0.50 -14.20
C GLY A 70 3.33 0.81 -14.12
N ASP A 71 2.71 1.91 -14.55
CA ASP A 71 3.33 3.23 -14.53
C ASP A 71 3.11 3.92 -13.18
N LEU A 72 4.17 4.49 -12.60
CA LEU A 72 4.14 5.27 -11.37
C LEU A 72 4.53 6.73 -11.65
N THR A 73 3.72 7.69 -11.22
CA THR A 73 4.02 9.12 -11.32
C THR A 73 4.10 9.73 -9.92
N ALA A 74 5.27 10.25 -9.57
CA ALA A 74 5.46 11.07 -8.37
C ALA A 74 5.35 12.55 -8.77
N SER A 75 4.27 13.21 -8.35
CA SER A 75 4.01 14.63 -8.56
C SER A 75 4.49 15.47 -7.37
N TYR A 76 5.13 16.59 -7.66
CA TYR A 76 5.71 17.49 -6.66
C TYR A 76 5.87 18.91 -7.20
N SER A 77 6.12 19.86 -6.31
CA SER A 77 6.84 21.11 -6.61
C SER A 77 8.25 21.07 -6.02
N PRO A 78 9.18 21.93 -6.47
CA PRO A 78 10.53 22.01 -5.90
C PRO A 78 10.53 22.26 -4.39
N ILE A 79 9.59 23.10 -3.91
CA ILE A 79 9.41 23.36 -2.48
C ILE A 79 8.93 22.09 -1.78
N SER A 80 7.96 21.38 -2.37
CA SER A 80 7.40 20.17 -1.76
C SER A 80 8.41 19.02 -1.68
N LEU A 81 9.40 18.94 -2.58
CA LEU A 81 10.51 17.98 -2.44
C LEU A 81 11.38 18.29 -1.22
N LEU A 82 11.62 19.58 -0.93
CA LEU A 82 12.35 20.00 0.26
C LEU A 82 11.57 19.71 1.54
N THR A 83 10.24 19.93 1.53
CA THR A 83 9.36 19.61 2.65
C THR A 83 8.91 18.15 2.70
N ARG A 84 9.31 17.34 1.71
CA ARG A 84 8.94 15.92 1.51
C ARG A 84 7.43 15.67 1.43
N ASN A 85 6.71 16.61 0.83
CA ASN A 85 5.30 16.46 0.49
C ASN A 85 5.21 16.02 -0.98
N ILE A 86 4.78 14.80 -1.25
CA ILE A 86 4.78 14.20 -2.59
C ILE A 86 3.43 13.53 -2.81
N SER A 87 2.83 13.76 -3.97
CA SER A 87 1.68 12.98 -4.42
C SER A 87 2.18 11.86 -5.34
N ILE A 88 1.70 10.65 -5.15
CA ILE A 88 2.06 9.48 -5.97
C ILE A 88 0.77 8.98 -6.61
N SER A 89 0.82 8.70 -7.92
CA SER A 89 -0.23 7.97 -8.62
C SER A 89 0.35 6.79 -9.40
N SER A 90 -0.39 5.70 -9.45
CA SER A 90 -0.06 4.49 -10.21
C SER A 90 -1.25 4.10 -11.07
N LYS A 91 -0.99 3.62 -12.29
CA LYS A 91 -2.00 3.04 -13.18
C LYS A 91 -1.51 1.71 -13.74
N GLY A 92 -2.35 0.68 -13.65
CA GLY A 92 -2.03 -0.68 -14.08
C GLY A 92 -2.80 -1.71 -13.25
N LEU A 93 -2.16 -2.85 -13.00
CA LEU A 93 -2.73 -3.91 -12.14
C LEU A 93 -2.91 -3.45 -10.69
N ILE A 94 -2.17 -2.42 -10.27
CA ILE A 94 -2.43 -1.65 -9.06
C ILE A 94 -2.64 -0.20 -9.46
N THR A 95 -3.88 0.26 -9.37
CA THR A 95 -4.19 1.69 -9.47
C THR A 95 -4.13 2.27 -8.07
N CYS A 96 -3.32 3.30 -7.84
CA CYS A 96 -3.09 3.85 -6.51
C CYS A 96 -2.99 5.37 -6.61
N GLU A 97 -3.54 6.08 -5.63
CA GLU A 97 -3.31 7.50 -5.40
C GLU A 97 -2.92 7.68 -3.94
N ALA A 98 -1.80 8.36 -3.68
CA ALA A 98 -1.31 8.60 -2.34
C ALA A 98 -0.79 10.02 -2.18
N GLU A 99 -1.03 10.62 -1.03
CA GLU A 99 -0.40 11.85 -0.58
C GLU A 99 0.53 11.52 0.59
N ILE A 100 1.80 11.86 0.44
CA ILE A 100 2.86 11.51 1.38
C ILE A 100 3.45 12.79 1.94
N SER A 101 3.50 12.88 3.25
CA SER A 101 4.20 13.91 4.02
C SER A 101 5.02 13.26 5.14
N PRO A 102 5.92 13.99 5.81
CA PRO A 102 6.68 13.43 6.94
C PRO A 102 5.81 12.89 8.09
N SER A 103 4.62 13.43 8.30
CA SER A 103 3.75 13.11 9.44
C SER A 103 2.48 12.35 9.07
N ASN A 104 2.12 12.33 7.79
CA ASN A 104 0.87 11.75 7.31
C ASN A 104 1.07 11.13 5.93
N VAL A 105 0.49 9.95 5.74
CA VAL A 105 0.33 9.28 4.44
C VAL A 105 -1.14 8.97 4.31
N GLU A 106 -1.76 9.40 3.23
CA GLU A 106 -3.13 9.00 2.86
C GLU A 106 -3.05 8.30 1.52
N PHE A 107 -3.76 7.19 1.36
CA PHE A 107 -3.77 6.48 0.10
C PHE A 107 -5.10 5.80 -0.19
N THR A 108 -5.40 5.70 -1.48
CA THR A 108 -6.44 4.84 -2.03
C THR A 108 -5.82 3.96 -3.09
N ALA A 109 -6.22 2.70 -3.15
CA ALA A 109 -5.72 1.74 -4.12
C ALA A 109 -6.83 0.78 -4.57
N GLN A 110 -6.75 0.36 -5.82
CA GLN A 110 -7.51 -0.74 -6.39
C GLN A 110 -6.52 -1.77 -6.92
N ILE A 111 -6.59 -2.98 -6.38
CA ILE A 111 -5.70 -4.07 -6.74
C ILE A 111 -6.49 -5.07 -7.58
N SER A 112 -5.96 -5.38 -8.77
CA SER A 112 -6.56 -6.37 -9.67
C SER A 112 -6.60 -7.76 -9.01
N PRO A 113 -7.69 -8.53 -9.19
CA PRO A 113 -7.77 -9.91 -8.72
C PRO A 113 -6.62 -10.79 -9.18
N GLU A 114 -6.09 -10.53 -10.39
CA GLU A 114 -5.00 -11.31 -10.97
C GLU A 114 -3.76 -11.36 -10.05
N ILE A 115 -3.38 -10.22 -9.46
CA ILE A 115 -2.26 -10.13 -8.52
C ILE A 115 -2.57 -10.95 -7.26
N ILE A 116 -3.70 -10.69 -6.61
CA ILE A 116 -4.03 -11.33 -5.33
C ILE A 116 -4.16 -12.85 -5.50
N ASN A 117 -4.80 -13.29 -6.59
CA ASN A 117 -5.02 -14.71 -6.88
C ASN A 117 -3.69 -15.43 -7.17
N SER A 118 -2.72 -14.75 -7.80
CA SER A 118 -1.38 -15.31 -8.01
C SER A 118 -0.65 -15.61 -6.70
N TYR A 119 -0.80 -14.72 -5.70
CA TYR A 119 -0.21 -14.91 -4.37
C TYR A 119 -0.96 -15.94 -3.52
N ALA A 120 -2.28 -16.03 -3.68
CA ALA A 120 -3.12 -16.98 -2.93
C ALA A 120 -2.94 -18.44 -3.38
N LYS A 121 -2.33 -18.69 -4.54
CA LYS A 121 -2.06 -20.04 -5.09
C LYS A 121 -3.29 -20.94 -5.11
N GLY A 122 -4.45 -20.38 -5.45
CA GLY A 122 -5.72 -21.11 -5.53
C GLY A 122 -6.44 -21.33 -4.21
N LYS A 123 -5.85 -20.98 -3.06
CA LYS A 123 -6.51 -21.09 -1.74
C LYS A 123 -7.57 -20.02 -1.51
N ALA A 124 -7.45 -18.91 -2.21
CA ALA A 124 -8.42 -17.84 -2.22
C ALA A 124 -8.50 -17.24 -3.63
N LEU A 125 -9.71 -16.96 -4.09
CA LEU A 125 -9.99 -16.38 -5.40
C LEU A 125 -10.87 -15.15 -5.23
N LEU A 126 -10.35 -13.98 -5.61
CA LEU A 126 -11.12 -12.75 -5.71
C LEU A 126 -11.81 -12.71 -7.07
N SER A 127 -13.10 -12.37 -7.07
CA SER A 127 -13.87 -12.16 -8.31
C SER A 127 -13.93 -10.70 -8.73
N SER A 128 -13.68 -9.76 -7.81
CA SER A 128 -13.65 -8.33 -8.10
C SER A 128 -12.43 -7.65 -7.47
N PRO A 129 -12.00 -6.48 -7.98
CA PRO A 129 -10.84 -5.77 -7.44
C PRO A 129 -10.93 -5.55 -5.93
N LEU A 130 -9.77 -5.57 -5.28
CA LEU A 130 -9.68 -5.20 -3.86
C LEU A 130 -9.51 -3.69 -3.78
N ALA A 131 -10.54 -2.99 -3.30
CA ALA A 131 -10.43 -1.59 -2.94
C ALA A 131 -9.76 -1.48 -1.57
N VAL A 132 -8.77 -0.59 -1.45
CA VAL A 132 -8.02 -0.35 -0.21
C VAL A 132 -7.92 1.15 -0.01
N GLU A 133 -8.26 1.62 1.18
CA GLU A 133 -8.00 2.99 1.62
C GLU A 133 -7.21 2.95 2.92
N GLY A 134 -6.37 3.95 3.16
CA GLY A 134 -5.65 4.00 4.42
C GLY A 134 -5.04 5.34 4.73
N THR A 135 -4.77 5.52 6.02
CA THR A 135 -4.04 6.67 6.56
C THR A 135 -2.93 6.16 7.46
N GLY A 136 -1.83 6.89 7.57
CA GLY A 136 -0.69 6.47 8.38
C GLY A 136 0.20 7.61 8.81
N ASN A 137 0.94 7.38 9.90
CA ASN A 137 1.95 8.28 10.41
C ASN A 137 3.31 7.59 10.31
N PRO A 138 4.16 7.97 9.33
CA PRO A 138 5.49 7.37 9.17
C PRO A 138 6.39 7.51 10.40
N GLN A 139 6.30 8.62 11.13
CA GLN A 139 7.11 8.86 12.34
C GLN A 139 6.67 7.98 13.51
N GLY A 140 5.36 7.75 13.64
CA GLY A 140 4.80 6.84 14.63
C GLY A 140 4.88 5.37 14.25
N ASN A 141 5.25 5.06 12.99
CA ASN A 141 5.14 3.75 12.38
C ASN A 141 3.75 3.11 12.60
N THR A 142 2.70 3.90 12.36
CA THR A 142 1.31 3.50 12.52
C THR A 142 0.52 3.66 11.23
N ALA A 143 -0.41 2.77 10.96
CA ALA A 143 -1.36 2.92 9.85
C ALA A 143 -2.75 2.38 10.23
N LEU A 144 -3.79 2.93 9.61
CA LEU A 144 -5.13 2.39 9.57
C LEU A 144 -5.47 2.10 8.11
N ILE A 145 -5.89 0.89 7.81
CA ILE A 145 -6.19 0.41 6.46
C ILE A 145 -7.58 -0.18 6.48
N LYS A 146 -8.41 0.20 5.52
CA LYS A 146 -9.67 -0.45 5.24
C LYS A 146 -9.59 -1.07 3.86
N ALA A 147 -10.08 -2.30 3.73
CA ALA A 147 -10.13 -2.99 2.45
C ALA A 147 -11.51 -3.58 2.22
N SER A 148 -11.97 -3.57 0.97
CA SER A 148 -13.25 -4.14 0.59
C SER A 148 -13.19 -4.81 -0.78
N THR A 149 -13.95 -5.89 -0.94
CA THR A 149 -14.16 -6.59 -2.21
C THR A 149 -15.54 -7.22 -2.22
N ASP A 150 -16.12 -7.40 -3.41
CA ASP A 150 -17.51 -7.87 -3.52
C ASP A 150 -17.62 -9.36 -3.25
N LYS A 151 -16.61 -10.15 -3.64
CA LYS A 151 -16.65 -11.59 -3.50
C LYS A 151 -15.25 -12.20 -3.43
N ILE A 152 -15.05 -13.05 -2.43
CA ILE A 152 -13.91 -13.94 -2.30
C ILE A 152 -14.38 -15.38 -2.16
N GLU A 153 -13.73 -16.30 -2.83
CA GLU A 153 -13.95 -17.74 -2.64
C GLU A 153 -12.74 -18.31 -1.92
N VAL A 154 -12.96 -19.03 -0.83
CA VAL A 154 -11.87 -19.60 -0.02
C VAL A 154 -11.95 -21.11 -0.05
N GLU A 155 -10.83 -21.76 -0.29
CA GLU A 155 -10.71 -23.21 -0.28
C GLU A 155 -10.92 -23.75 1.15
N SER A 156 -11.82 -24.72 1.29
CA SER A 156 -12.09 -25.44 2.53
C SER A 156 -12.12 -26.95 2.29
N PRO A 157 -12.07 -27.79 3.35
CA PRO A 157 -12.17 -29.24 3.22
C PRO A 157 -13.43 -29.75 2.51
N ILE A 158 -14.47 -28.91 2.42
CA ILE A 158 -15.76 -29.24 1.80
C ILE A 158 -15.96 -28.55 0.43
N GLY A 159 -14.93 -27.89 -0.10
CA GLY A 159 -14.96 -27.16 -1.37
C GLY A 159 -14.74 -25.65 -1.22
N MET A 160 -14.94 -24.91 -2.30
CA MET A 160 -14.84 -23.45 -2.32
C MET A 160 -16.04 -22.82 -1.61
N LEU A 161 -15.77 -21.99 -0.59
CA LEU A 161 -16.79 -21.24 0.14
C LEU A 161 -16.80 -19.79 -0.34
N PRO A 162 -17.87 -19.32 -1.00
CA PRO A 162 -18.01 -17.91 -1.37
C PRO A 162 -18.40 -17.01 -0.17
N PHE A 163 -17.63 -15.96 0.07
CA PHE A 163 -17.97 -14.89 0.98
C PHE A 163 -18.21 -13.60 0.20
N GLU A 164 -19.35 -12.98 0.43
CA GLU A 164 -19.78 -11.77 -0.27
C GLU A 164 -19.59 -10.51 0.60
N LYS A 165 -19.39 -9.37 -0.06
CA LYS A 165 -19.16 -8.04 0.54
C LYS A 165 -18.19 -8.10 1.71
N MET A 166 -16.99 -8.58 1.41
CA MET A 166 -15.90 -8.64 2.37
C MET A 166 -15.44 -7.23 2.70
N ASN A 167 -15.32 -6.94 3.98
CA ASN A 167 -14.79 -5.70 4.51
C ASN A 167 -13.77 -6.02 5.61
N ALA A 168 -12.62 -5.37 5.56
CA ALA A 168 -11.57 -5.48 6.55
C ALA A 168 -11.18 -4.10 7.07
N GLU A 169 -10.92 -4.01 8.37
CA GLU A 169 -10.32 -2.86 9.02
C GLU A 169 -9.09 -3.35 9.81
N ILE A 170 -7.93 -2.82 9.45
CA ILE A 170 -6.62 -3.27 9.90
C ILE A 170 -5.87 -2.08 10.46
N SER A 171 -5.26 -2.22 11.63
CA SER A 171 -4.33 -1.24 12.19
C SER A 171 -2.93 -1.82 12.28
N ILE A 172 -1.93 -1.05 11.85
CA ILE A 172 -0.52 -1.41 11.95
C ILE A 172 0.12 -0.51 13.01
N LYS A 173 0.92 -1.10 13.89
CA LYS A 173 1.78 -0.37 14.83
C LYS A 173 3.10 -1.11 14.99
N GLY A 174 4.17 -0.55 14.44
CA GLY A 174 5.46 -1.24 14.43
C GLY A 174 5.39 -2.52 13.58
N TYR A 175 5.56 -3.67 14.24
CA TYR A 175 5.46 -4.98 13.60
C TYR A 175 4.18 -5.74 13.98
N ASP A 176 3.27 -5.10 14.71
CA ASP A 176 1.99 -5.65 15.07
C ASP A 176 0.93 -5.19 14.05
N ILE A 177 0.25 -6.15 13.44
CA ILE A 177 -0.89 -5.94 12.53
C ILE A 177 -2.14 -6.44 13.26
N THR A 178 -3.05 -5.54 13.61
CA THR A 178 -4.32 -5.87 14.25
C THR A 178 -5.43 -5.87 13.21
N ILE A 179 -6.10 -6.99 13.04
CA ILE A 179 -7.37 -7.08 12.33
C ILE A 179 -8.45 -6.66 13.33
N ASN A 180 -8.90 -5.41 13.24
CA ASN A 180 -9.96 -4.88 14.10
C ASN A 180 -11.31 -5.51 13.73
N LYS A 181 -11.52 -5.67 12.42
CA LYS A 181 -12.72 -6.25 11.85
C LYS A 181 -12.39 -6.91 10.52
N LEU A 182 -12.86 -8.12 10.32
CA LEU A 182 -12.93 -8.78 9.02
C LEU A 182 -14.30 -9.42 8.93
N THR A 183 -15.14 -8.90 8.04
CA THR A 183 -16.53 -9.34 7.94
C THR A 183 -16.97 -9.60 6.52
N SER A 184 -17.79 -10.62 6.32
CA SER A 184 -18.64 -10.78 5.14
C SER A 184 -20.09 -10.51 5.51
N ASN A 185 -20.91 -10.21 4.51
CA ASN A 185 -22.36 -10.16 4.63
C ASN A 185 -22.98 -11.24 3.72
N TYR A 186 -24.26 -11.57 3.94
CA TYR A 186 -25.08 -12.56 3.21
C TYR A 186 -25.10 -13.98 3.79
N ASP A 187 -25.26 -15.00 2.94
CA ASP A 187 -25.61 -16.37 3.33
C ASP A 187 -24.49 -17.06 4.13
N MET A 188 -23.25 -16.63 3.91
CA MET A 188 -22.10 -16.98 4.73
C MET A 188 -21.53 -15.72 5.35
N ASN A 189 -21.84 -15.50 6.63
CA ASN A 189 -21.35 -14.38 7.42
C ASN A 189 -20.07 -14.78 8.14
N LEU A 190 -19.07 -13.92 8.09
CA LEU A 190 -17.81 -14.08 8.78
C LEU A 190 -17.62 -12.84 9.66
N ASP A 191 -17.12 -13.03 10.86
CA ASP A 191 -16.75 -11.95 11.78
C ASP A 191 -15.51 -12.39 12.54
N LEU A 192 -14.35 -11.91 12.09
CA LEU A 192 -13.05 -12.25 12.63
C LEU A 192 -12.32 -11.00 13.11
N LYS A 193 -11.56 -11.17 14.19
CA LYS A 193 -10.62 -10.18 14.72
C LYS A 193 -9.37 -10.87 15.24
N GLY A 194 -8.25 -10.16 15.27
CA GLY A 194 -7.01 -10.78 15.68
C GLY A 194 -5.79 -9.91 15.57
N VAL A 195 -4.65 -10.51 15.87
CA VAL A 195 -3.34 -9.86 15.77
C VAL A 195 -2.37 -10.79 15.06
N LEU A 196 -1.58 -10.22 14.17
CA LEU A 196 -0.41 -10.83 13.55
C LEU A 196 0.81 -10.07 14.04
N LYS A 197 1.78 -10.79 14.61
CA LYS A 197 3.07 -10.22 15.04
C LYS A 197 4.13 -10.63 14.03
N ILE A 198 4.60 -9.67 13.26
CA ILE A 198 5.57 -9.92 12.19
C ILE A 198 6.97 -9.96 12.76
N ASN A 199 7.73 -11.00 12.40
CA ASN A 199 9.16 -11.04 12.66
C ASN A 199 9.92 -10.72 11.38
N ASN A 200 10.40 -9.49 11.25
CA ASN A 200 11.11 -9.02 10.06
C ASN A 200 12.42 -9.76 9.76
N LYS A 201 13.03 -10.43 10.75
CA LYS A 201 14.24 -11.25 10.52
C LYS A 201 13.90 -12.64 9.99
N ASN A 202 12.73 -13.15 10.34
CA ASN A 202 12.27 -14.47 9.93
C ASN A 202 10.74 -14.48 9.85
N MET A 203 10.20 -14.19 8.66
CA MET A 203 8.75 -14.12 8.43
C MET A 203 8.04 -15.43 8.81
N GLU A 204 8.67 -16.59 8.66
CA GLU A 204 8.09 -17.89 9.01
C GLU A 204 7.81 -18.05 10.51
N SER A 205 8.50 -17.26 11.34
CA SER A 205 8.32 -17.22 12.79
C SER A 205 7.28 -16.20 13.26
N SER A 206 6.70 -15.42 12.33
CA SER A 206 5.60 -14.50 12.62
C SER A 206 4.42 -15.25 13.20
N VAL A 207 3.77 -14.67 14.22
CA VAL A 207 2.71 -15.32 14.99
C VAL A 207 1.36 -14.76 14.59
N VAL A 208 0.39 -15.64 14.40
CA VAL A 208 -1.00 -15.29 14.09
C VAL A 208 -1.89 -15.71 15.24
N ASN A 209 -2.82 -14.83 15.60
CA ASN A 209 -3.93 -15.17 16.48
C ASN A 209 -5.19 -14.42 16.03
N ILE A 210 -6.02 -15.10 15.26
CA ILE A 210 -7.29 -14.62 14.74
C ILE A 210 -8.39 -15.50 15.31
N ASN A 211 -9.46 -14.89 15.81
CA ASN A 211 -10.61 -15.59 16.35
C ASN A 211 -11.88 -14.88 15.90
N GLY A 212 -12.97 -15.62 15.89
CA GLY A 212 -14.29 -15.06 15.68
C GLY A 212 -15.28 -16.14 15.29
N THR A 213 -16.22 -15.80 14.42
CA THR A 213 -17.29 -16.71 14.03
C THR A 213 -17.50 -16.71 12.53
N ALA A 214 -17.86 -17.87 11.99
CA ALA A 214 -18.32 -18.02 10.62
C ALA A 214 -19.67 -18.74 10.63
N ASP A 215 -20.62 -18.24 9.85
CA ASP A 215 -21.85 -18.91 9.52
C ASP A 215 -21.62 -19.79 8.30
N VAL A 216 -21.71 -21.10 8.51
CA VAL A 216 -21.49 -22.11 7.48
C VAL A 216 -22.78 -22.91 7.36
N PHE A 217 -23.51 -22.70 6.25
CA PHE A 217 -24.82 -23.31 5.98
C PHE A 217 -25.88 -23.09 7.09
N GLY A 218 -25.97 -21.86 7.61
CA GLY A 218 -26.94 -21.49 8.63
C GLY A 218 -26.57 -21.93 10.05
N GLN A 219 -25.36 -22.44 10.25
CA GLN A 219 -24.81 -22.73 11.56
C GLN A 219 -23.64 -21.80 11.89
N LYS A 220 -23.80 -21.01 12.95
CA LYS A 220 -22.72 -20.20 13.50
C LYS A 220 -21.69 -21.10 14.21
N LYS A 221 -20.46 -21.07 13.71
CA LYS A 221 -19.30 -21.81 14.22
C LYS A 221 -18.23 -20.87 14.72
N ASN A 222 -17.57 -21.23 15.81
CA ASN A 222 -16.40 -20.50 16.30
C ASN A 222 -15.20 -20.88 15.44
N MET A 223 -14.55 -19.87 14.87
CA MET A 223 -13.36 -20.04 14.05
C MET A 223 -12.14 -19.47 14.79
N LYS A 224 -11.04 -20.20 14.72
CA LYS A 224 -9.76 -19.78 15.28
C LYS A 224 -8.63 -20.16 14.35
N ILE A 225 -7.76 -19.21 14.07
CA ILE A 225 -6.54 -19.37 13.29
C ILE A 225 -5.38 -18.92 14.19
N ILE A 226 -4.59 -19.87 14.66
CA ILE A 226 -3.45 -19.62 15.53
C ILE A 226 -2.20 -20.33 15.04
N GLY A 227 -1.04 -19.80 15.41
CA GLY A 227 0.23 -20.47 15.19
C GLY A 227 1.26 -19.56 14.55
N ARG A 228 2.24 -20.16 13.88
CA ARG A 228 3.25 -19.43 13.12
C ARG A 228 2.88 -19.43 11.64
N PHE A 229 3.36 -18.48 10.85
CA PHE A 229 3.15 -18.50 9.39
C PHE A 229 3.57 -19.83 8.73
N SER A 230 4.65 -20.45 9.23
CA SER A 230 5.11 -21.78 8.80
C SER A 230 4.19 -22.94 9.18
N ASN A 231 3.34 -22.76 10.20
CA ASN A 231 2.47 -23.81 10.72
C ASN A 231 1.22 -23.18 11.37
N LEU A 232 0.30 -22.74 10.51
CA LEU A 232 -0.99 -22.21 10.94
C LEU A 232 -1.95 -23.36 11.23
N GLN A 233 -2.59 -23.30 12.40
CA GLN A 233 -3.64 -24.21 12.80
C GLN A 233 -4.98 -23.47 12.70
N THR A 234 -5.88 -24.03 11.90
CA THR A 234 -7.25 -23.56 11.76
C THR A 234 -8.19 -24.54 12.44
N SER A 235 -9.05 -24.07 13.34
CA SER A 235 -10.10 -24.85 13.98
C SER A 235 -11.45 -24.18 13.80
N ILE A 236 -12.48 -24.99 13.51
CA ILE A 236 -13.88 -24.57 13.40
C ILE A 236 -14.69 -25.47 14.33
N ASN A 237 -15.31 -24.90 15.36
CA ASN A 237 -16.09 -25.61 16.39
C ASN A 237 -17.54 -25.14 16.43
#